data_AF-A0A8B9QKB1-F1
#
_entry.id   AF-A0A8B9QKB1-F1
#
_cell.length_a   1.000
_cell.length_b   1.000
_cell.length_c   1.000
_cell.angle_alpha   90.00
_cell.angle_beta   90.00
_cell.angle_gamma   90.00
#
_symmetry.space_group_name_H-M   'P 1'
#
loop_
_entity.id
_entity.type
_entity.pdbx_description
1 polymer ?
#
loop_
_entity_poly.entity_id
_entity_poly.type
_entity_poly.pdbx_seq_one_letter_code
_entity_poly.pdbx_strand_id
1 'polypeptide(L)'
;PGLLECCARCLVGAPFASLVATGLCFFGVALFCGCGHEALTGTEQLIETYFSKNYQDYEYLIDVVVWLLVFACSAVPVYVYFTTWTTCQSIANPSKTSASIGTLCADARMYGVLPWNAFPGKVCGSNLLSICKTSEFQMTFHLFIAAFVGAAATLVSLLTFIIAATYNFAVLKLMGRGTKF
;
A
#
# COMPACT_ATOMS: atom_id res chain seq x y z
N PRO A 1 -15.25 39.35 -3.40
CA PRO A 1 -15.60 38.03 -2.80
C PRO A 1 -15.33 36.87 -3.78
N GLY A 2 -14.21 36.16 -3.80
CA GLY A 2 -12.94 36.21 -3.09
C GLY A 2 -12.16 35.03 -3.67
N LEU A 3 -11.12 35.29 -4.48
CA LEU A 3 -10.30 34.25 -5.14
C LEU A 3 -9.74 33.21 -4.15
N LEU A 4 -9.56 33.64 -2.90
CA LEU A 4 -9.14 32.81 -1.77
C LEU A 4 -10.17 31.74 -1.37
N GLU A 5 -11.47 32.00 -1.50
CA GLU A 5 -12.53 30.99 -1.23
C GLU A 5 -12.59 29.91 -2.32
N CYS A 6 -12.39 30.28 -3.59
CA CYS A 6 -12.25 29.30 -4.66
C CYS A 6 -10.99 28.44 -4.47
N CYS A 7 -9.88 29.05 -4.04
CA CYS A 7 -8.64 28.33 -3.74
C CYS A 7 -8.82 27.38 -2.55
N ALA A 8 -9.51 27.80 -1.48
CA ALA A 8 -9.80 26.94 -0.33
C ALA A 8 -10.74 25.77 -0.69
N ARG A 9 -11.72 25.97 -1.57
CA ARG A 9 -12.59 24.89 -2.06
C ARG A 9 -11.89 23.95 -3.02
N CYS A 10 -10.95 24.45 -3.83
CA CYS A 10 -10.05 23.61 -4.63
C CYS A 10 -9.02 22.86 -3.78
N LEU A 11 -8.53 23.44 -2.68
CA LEU A 11 -7.69 22.75 -1.71
C LEU A 11 -8.48 21.63 -1.02
N VAL A 12 -9.71 21.91 -0.57
CA VAL A 12 -10.59 20.89 0.05
C VAL A 12 -11.02 19.80 -0.95
N GLY A 13 -11.11 20.12 -2.25
CA GLY A 13 -11.37 19.16 -3.33
C GLY A 13 -10.12 18.45 -3.85
N ALA A 14 -8.91 18.87 -3.44
CA ALA A 14 -7.72 18.10 -3.71
C ALA A 14 -7.81 16.81 -2.88
N PRO A 15 -7.66 15.62 -3.47
CA PRO A 15 -7.67 14.39 -2.71
C PRO A 15 -6.39 14.38 -1.88
N PHE A 16 -6.43 14.98 -0.69
CA PHE A 16 -5.30 15.06 0.24
C PHE A 16 -4.77 13.64 0.52
N ALA A 17 -5.64 12.64 0.57
CA ALA A 17 -5.25 11.25 0.63
C ALA A 17 -4.39 10.79 -0.57
N SER A 18 -4.71 11.24 -1.78
CA SER A 18 -3.94 10.95 -3.01
C SER A 18 -2.65 11.75 -3.09
N LEU A 19 -2.62 12.99 -2.57
CA LEU A 19 -1.40 13.79 -2.46
C LEU A 19 -0.45 13.21 -1.42
N VAL A 20 -0.98 12.80 -0.28
CA VAL A 20 -0.24 12.10 0.77
C VAL A 20 0.25 10.75 0.26
N ALA A 21 -0.57 9.98 -0.46
CA ALA A 21 -0.15 8.72 -1.10
C ALA A 21 0.94 8.94 -2.15
N THR A 22 0.80 9.96 -3.02
CA THR A 22 1.84 10.34 -3.98
C THR A 22 3.13 10.73 -3.24
N GLY A 23 3.01 11.52 -2.17
CA GLY A 23 4.12 11.86 -1.28
C GLY A 23 4.79 10.62 -0.71
N LEU A 24 4.04 9.70 -0.12
CA LEU A 24 4.52 8.42 0.42
C LEU A 24 5.16 7.54 -0.65
N CYS A 25 4.66 7.55 -1.89
CA CYS A 25 5.28 6.84 -3.02
C CYS A 25 6.62 7.49 -3.43
N PHE A 26 6.68 8.82 -3.54
CA PHE A 26 7.93 9.52 -3.84
C PHE A 26 8.95 9.38 -2.73
N PHE A 27 8.51 9.48 -1.47
CA PHE A 27 9.35 9.19 -0.30
C PHE A 27 9.81 7.74 -0.31
N GLY A 28 8.95 6.77 -0.61
CA GLY A 28 9.32 5.35 -0.69
C GLY A 28 10.36 5.07 -1.79
N VAL A 29 10.21 5.67 -2.97
CA VAL A 29 11.20 5.54 -4.07
C VAL A 29 12.50 6.26 -3.72
N ALA A 30 12.43 7.46 -3.13
CA ALA A 30 13.61 8.20 -2.70
C ALA A 30 14.34 7.50 -1.55
N LEU A 31 13.61 6.86 -0.63
CA LEU A 31 14.16 6.09 0.46
C LEU A 31 14.75 4.77 -0.05
N PHE A 32 14.10 4.09 -1.01
CA PHE A 32 14.70 2.91 -1.66
C PHE A 32 15.95 3.26 -2.46
N CYS A 33 15.96 4.38 -3.19
CA CYS A 33 17.11 4.83 -3.97
C CYS A 33 18.23 5.36 -3.06
N GLY A 34 17.89 6.07 -1.99
CA GLY A 34 18.80 6.54 -0.95
C GLY A 34 19.41 5.37 -0.19
N CYS A 35 18.59 4.55 0.48
CA CYS A 35 19.05 3.35 1.18
C CYS A 35 19.76 2.36 0.24
N GLY A 36 19.37 2.28 -1.03
CA GLY A 36 20.07 1.47 -2.04
C GLY A 36 21.45 2.02 -2.40
N HIS A 37 21.60 3.34 -2.54
CA HIS A 37 22.91 3.96 -2.79
C HIS A 37 23.82 3.86 -1.56
N GLU A 38 23.29 4.12 -0.36
CA GLU A 38 24.02 3.95 0.91
C GLU A 38 24.38 2.47 1.15
N ALA A 39 23.49 1.53 0.81
CA ALA A 39 23.78 0.10 0.86
C ALA A 39 24.90 -0.28 -0.12
N LEU A 40 24.89 0.27 -1.33
CA LEU A 40 25.89 -0.02 -2.36
C LEU A 40 27.28 0.55 -1.98
N THR A 41 27.33 1.81 -1.53
CA THR A 41 28.54 2.46 -0.99
C THR A 41 28.99 1.82 0.33
N GLY A 42 28.05 1.34 1.14
CA GLY A 42 28.30 0.63 2.40
C GLY A 42 28.84 -0.78 2.21
N THR A 43 28.47 -1.49 1.13
CA THR A 43 29.07 -2.80 0.80
C THR A 43 30.58 -2.72 0.57
N GLU A 44 31.12 -1.58 0.09
CA GLU A 44 32.58 -1.37 -0.01
C GLU A 44 33.25 -1.31 1.37
N GLN A 45 32.60 -0.75 2.39
CA GLN A 45 33.11 -0.74 3.78
C GLN A 45 32.77 -2.02 4.58
N LEU A 46 31.72 -2.74 4.20
CA LEU A 46 31.32 -4.04 4.79
C LEU A 46 32.28 -5.17 4.40
N ILE A 47 32.95 -5.03 3.26
CA ILE A 47 34.08 -5.88 2.86
C ILE A 47 35.30 -5.60 3.75
N GLU A 48 35.56 -4.34 4.09
CA GLU A 48 36.66 -3.94 4.98
C GLU A 48 36.38 -4.33 6.45
N THR A 49 35.10 -4.38 6.84
CA THR A 49 34.67 -4.61 8.24
C THR A 49 33.77 -5.85 8.35
N TYR A 50 34.35 -7.04 8.41
CA TYR A 50 33.73 -8.33 8.75
C TYR A 50 32.96 -8.37 10.13
N PHE A 51 32.55 -7.23 10.71
CA PHE A 51 32.52 -7.01 12.16
C PHE A 51 31.27 -6.34 12.80
N SER A 52 30.09 -6.25 12.16
CA SER A 52 28.86 -5.78 12.85
C SER A 52 27.64 -6.68 12.61
N LYS A 53 27.75 -7.92 13.06
CA LYS A 53 26.81 -9.04 12.86
C LYS A 53 25.48 -8.93 13.64
N ASN A 54 25.00 -7.72 13.98
CA ASN A 54 23.78 -7.60 14.79
C ASN A 54 22.91 -6.39 14.41
N TYR A 55 23.46 -5.21 14.13
CA TYR A 55 22.64 -3.99 13.93
C TYR A 55 21.89 -3.96 12.58
N GLN A 56 22.55 -4.33 11.48
CA GLN A 56 21.92 -4.34 10.16
C GLN A 56 20.78 -5.37 10.06
N ASP A 57 20.92 -6.55 10.68
CA ASP A 57 19.86 -7.56 10.71
C ASP A 57 18.57 -7.03 11.37
N TYR A 58 18.68 -6.21 12.44
CA TYR A 58 17.50 -5.60 13.07
C TYR A 58 16.85 -4.53 12.20
N GLU A 59 17.63 -3.71 11.50
CA GLU A 59 17.10 -2.65 10.63
C GLU A 59 16.29 -3.25 9.48
N TYR A 60 16.85 -4.23 8.75
CA TYR A 60 16.13 -4.94 7.69
C TYR A 60 14.91 -5.72 8.19
N LEU A 61 14.99 -6.34 9.38
CA LEU A 61 13.85 -7.04 9.97
C LEU A 61 12.73 -6.08 10.35
N ILE A 62 13.05 -4.91 10.90
CA ILE A 62 12.07 -3.86 11.22
C ILE A 62 11.41 -3.38 9.92
N ASP A 63 12.18 -3.10 8.86
CA ASP A 63 11.63 -2.71 7.56
C ASP A 63 10.69 -3.78 6.98
N VAL A 64 11.08 -5.05 7.00
CA VAL A 64 10.23 -6.16 6.54
C VAL A 64 8.94 -6.24 7.36
N VAL A 65 9.01 -6.13 8.68
CA VAL A 65 7.83 -6.18 9.56
C VAL A 65 6.91 -4.98 9.32
N VAL A 66 7.46 -3.78 9.16
CA VAL A 66 6.69 -2.56 8.84
C VAL A 66 5.99 -2.71 7.50
N TRP A 67 6.69 -3.13 6.45
CA TRP A 67 6.09 -3.31 5.12
C TRP A 67 5.08 -4.46 5.08
N LEU A 68 5.27 -5.51 5.88
CA LEU A 68 4.30 -6.59 6.03
C LEU A 68 3.01 -6.08 6.70
N LEU A 69 3.14 -5.26 7.74
CA LEU A 69 2.00 -4.61 8.37
C LEU A 69 1.27 -3.67 7.39
N VAL A 70 2.01 -2.86 6.63
CA VAL A 70 1.43 -1.96 5.60
C VAL A 70 0.71 -2.76 4.51
N PHE A 71 1.29 -3.88 4.06
CA PHE A 71 0.64 -4.79 3.11
C PHE A 71 -0.66 -5.37 3.68
N ALA A 72 -0.66 -5.85 4.93
CA ALA A 72 -1.86 -6.38 5.57
C ALA A 72 -2.94 -5.30 5.78
N CYS A 73 -2.57 -4.12 6.26
CA CYS A 73 -3.49 -3.01 6.50
C CYS A 73 -4.07 -2.45 5.18
N SER A 74 -3.31 -2.43 4.09
CA SER A 74 -3.77 -1.96 2.77
C SER A 74 -4.71 -2.95 2.07
N ALA A 75 -4.73 -4.22 2.47
CA ALA A 75 -5.70 -5.19 1.97
C ALA A 75 -7.14 -4.83 2.35
N VAL A 76 -7.34 -4.17 3.50
CA VAL A 76 -8.66 -3.77 4.00
C VAL A 76 -9.37 -2.81 3.04
N PRO A 77 -8.83 -1.62 2.68
CA PRO A 77 -9.47 -0.73 1.72
C PRO A 77 -9.63 -1.39 0.35
N VAL A 78 -8.64 -2.15 -0.14
CA VAL A 78 -8.79 -2.89 -1.42
C VAL A 78 -10.00 -3.81 -1.40
N TYR A 79 -10.19 -4.57 -0.31
CA TYR A 79 -11.35 -5.44 -0.13
C TYR A 79 -12.67 -4.67 -0.07
N VAL A 80 -12.73 -3.54 0.65
CA VAL A 80 -13.93 -2.68 0.72
C VAL A 80 -14.33 -2.18 -0.67
N TYR A 81 -13.38 -1.66 -1.44
CA TYR A 81 -13.68 -1.14 -2.77
C TYR A 81 -14.03 -2.27 -3.75
N PHE A 82 -13.38 -3.43 -3.65
CA PHE A 82 -13.69 -4.60 -4.47
C PHE A 82 -15.11 -5.12 -4.22
N THR A 83 -15.51 -5.26 -2.95
CA THR A 83 -16.88 -5.68 -2.57
C THR A 83 -17.93 -4.65 -2.98
N THR A 84 -17.62 -3.36 -2.88
CA THR A 84 -18.51 -2.29 -3.36
C THR A 84 -18.65 -2.31 -4.88
N TRP A 85 -17.55 -2.47 -5.62
CA TRP A 85 -17.53 -2.57 -7.08
C TRP A 85 -18.32 -3.77 -7.61
N THR A 86 -18.08 -4.95 -7.05
CA THR A 86 -18.80 -6.19 -7.41
C THR A 86 -20.29 -6.09 -7.09
N THR A 87 -20.66 -5.43 -5.99
CA THR A 87 -22.06 -5.11 -5.67
C THR A 87 -22.68 -4.20 -6.73
N CYS A 88 -21.95 -3.16 -7.16
CA CYS A 88 -22.40 -2.27 -8.24
C CYS A 88 -22.58 -2.99 -9.57
N GLN A 89 -21.68 -3.91 -9.92
CA GLN A 89 -21.81 -4.72 -11.12
C GLN A 89 -23.01 -5.67 -11.07
N SER A 90 -23.32 -6.19 -9.88
CA SER A 90 -24.51 -7.02 -9.62
C SER A 90 -25.81 -6.22 -9.77
N ILE A 91 -25.83 -4.96 -9.32
CA ILE A 91 -26.97 -4.03 -9.51
C ILE A 91 -27.15 -3.67 -10.98
N ALA A 92 -26.05 -3.44 -11.70
CA ALA A 92 -26.09 -3.09 -13.13
C ALA A 92 -26.58 -4.24 -14.02
N ASN A 93 -26.41 -5.49 -13.58
CA ASN A 93 -26.83 -6.68 -14.32
C ASN A 93 -27.62 -7.66 -13.44
N PRO A 94 -28.89 -7.36 -13.12
CA PRO A 94 -29.70 -8.09 -12.15
C PRO A 94 -29.92 -9.57 -12.50
N SER A 95 -29.70 -9.98 -13.75
CA SER A 95 -29.80 -11.38 -14.19
C SER A 95 -28.78 -12.32 -13.51
N LYS A 96 -27.76 -11.78 -12.83
CA LYS A 96 -26.73 -12.56 -12.12
C LYS A 96 -26.98 -12.71 -10.62
N THR A 97 -28.06 -12.12 -10.09
CA THR A 97 -28.31 -12.04 -8.65
C THR A 97 -29.79 -12.27 -8.33
N SER A 98 -30.08 -13.22 -7.43
CA SER A 98 -31.46 -13.54 -7.00
C SER A 98 -32.06 -12.56 -5.99
N ALA A 99 -31.27 -11.57 -5.53
CA ALA A 99 -31.70 -10.55 -4.56
C ALA A 99 -32.24 -9.29 -5.25
N SER A 100 -33.28 -8.69 -4.68
CA SER A 100 -33.87 -7.44 -5.18
C SER A 100 -32.86 -6.29 -5.15
N ILE A 101 -32.80 -5.48 -6.21
CA ILE A 101 -31.84 -4.37 -6.37
C ILE A 101 -31.81 -3.41 -5.16
N GLY A 102 -32.96 -3.17 -4.52
CA GLY A 102 -33.05 -2.31 -3.33
C GLY A 102 -32.45 -2.88 -2.05
N THR A 103 -32.12 -4.17 -2.02
CA THR A 103 -31.51 -4.86 -0.86
C THR A 103 -29.98 -4.94 -0.92
N LEU A 104 -29.39 -4.64 -2.08
CA LEU A 104 -27.94 -4.57 -2.26
C LEU A 104 -27.44 -3.20 -1.80
N CYS A 105 -26.62 -3.20 -0.74
CA CYS A 105 -26.17 -2.00 -0.06
C CYS A 105 -24.68 -2.07 0.29
N ALA A 106 -23.98 -0.94 0.18
CA ALA A 106 -22.68 -0.73 0.80
C ALA A 106 -22.89 -0.01 2.14
N ASP A 107 -22.41 -0.61 3.23
CA ASP A 107 -22.46 -0.04 4.57
C ASP A 107 -21.06 0.41 5.00
N ALA A 108 -20.89 1.70 5.24
CA ALA A 108 -19.59 2.27 5.60
C ALA A 108 -19.23 2.02 7.09
N ARG A 109 -20.20 1.65 7.93
CA ARG A 109 -19.99 1.35 9.36
C ARG A 109 -19.34 0.01 9.57
N MET A 110 -19.56 -0.93 8.65
CA MET A 110 -18.94 -2.27 8.68
C MET A 110 -17.41 -2.19 8.61
N TYR A 111 -16.88 -1.07 8.10
CA TYR A 111 -15.45 -0.80 7.93
C TYR A 111 -14.87 0.13 9.00
N GLY A 112 -15.65 0.48 10.03
CA GLY A 112 -15.19 1.32 11.14
C GLY A 112 -14.91 2.80 10.78
N VAL A 113 -15.22 3.21 9.56
CA VAL A 113 -15.03 4.60 9.08
C VAL A 113 -16.02 5.55 9.77
N LEU A 114 -17.23 5.07 10.05
CA LEU A 114 -18.26 5.83 10.74
C LEU A 114 -18.72 5.11 12.02
N PRO A 115 -19.05 5.85 13.09
CA PRO A 115 -19.66 5.27 14.28
C PRO A 115 -20.99 4.57 13.92
N TRP A 116 -21.36 3.54 14.67
CA TRP A 116 -22.54 2.70 14.38
C TRP A 116 -23.86 3.52 14.30
N ASN A 117 -23.89 4.68 14.97
CA ASN A 117 -24.98 5.65 14.98
C ASN A 117 -24.95 6.70 13.87
N ALA A 118 -24.01 6.64 12.91
CA ALA A 118 -23.97 7.60 11.82
C ALA A 118 -25.12 7.39 10.82
N PHE A 119 -25.82 8.48 10.50
CA PHE A 119 -26.86 8.52 9.49
C PHE A 119 -26.59 9.69 8.52
N PRO A 120 -26.50 9.46 7.19
CA PRO A 120 -26.61 8.18 6.49
C PRO A 120 -25.34 7.31 6.62
N GLY A 121 -25.50 6.05 7.03
CA GLY A 121 -24.39 5.08 7.20
C GLY A 121 -24.34 3.97 6.15
N LYS A 122 -25.36 3.86 5.28
CA LYS A 122 -25.44 2.86 4.21
C LYS A 122 -26.08 3.45 2.95
N VAL A 123 -25.66 2.98 1.79
CA VAL A 123 -26.20 3.39 0.48
C VAL A 123 -26.57 2.16 -0.32
N CYS A 124 -27.76 2.15 -0.92
CA CYS A 124 -28.34 0.98 -1.58
C CYS A 124 -28.81 1.28 -3.01
N GLY A 125 -28.89 0.24 -3.83
CA GLY A 125 -29.57 0.25 -5.13
C GLY A 125 -29.01 1.28 -6.13
N SER A 126 -29.88 2.02 -6.81
CA SER A 126 -29.52 2.97 -7.86
C SER A 126 -28.68 4.16 -7.37
N ASN A 127 -28.80 4.55 -6.10
CA ASN A 127 -27.93 5.57 -5.48
C ASN A 127 -26.50 5.06 -5.28
N LEU A 128 -26.32 3.75 -5.04
CA LEU A 128 -24.99 3.15 -4.98
C LEU A 128 -24.38 3.05 -6.39
N LEU A 129 -25.22 2.77 -7.40
CA LEU A 129 -24.78 2.70 -8.79
C LEU A 129 -24.27 4.05 -9.34
N SER A 130 -24.88 5.18 -8.94
CA SER A 130 -24.40 6.50 -9.35
C SER A 130 -23.02 6.80 -8.75
N ILE A 131 -22.79 6.43 -7.48
CA ILE A 131 -21.48 6.59 -6.81
C ILE A 131 -20.40 5.77 -7.51
N CYS A 132 -20.69 4.51 -7.87
CA CYS A 132 -19.73 3.66 -8.57
C CYS A 132 -19.34 4.15 -9.98
N LYS A 133 -20.20 4.96 -10.61
CA LYS A 133 -19.91 5.60 -11.92
C LYS A 133 -19.14 6.91 -11.79
N THR A 134 -19.01 7.47 -10.59
CA THR A 134 -18.25 8.70 -10.37
C THR A 134 -16.77 8.46 -10.64
N SER A 135 -16.12 9.41 -11.32
CA SER A 135 -14.69 9.37 -11.63
C SER A 135 -13.83 9.30 -10.37
N GLU A 136 -14.25 9.95 -9.29
CA GLU A 136 -13.55 9.92 -8.00
C GLU A 136 -13.43 8.49 -7.44
N PHE A 137 -14.52 7.72 -7.46
CA PHE A 137 -14.51 6.33 -6.97
C PHE A 137 -13.59 5.43 -7.81
N GLN A 138 -13.62 5.59 -9.15
CA GLN A 138 -12.76 4.85 -10.07
C GLN A 138 -11.28 5.16 -9.83
N MET A 139 -10.92 6.44 -9.71
CA MET A 139 -9.54 6.86 -9.47
C MET A 139 -9.05 6.31 -8.13
N THR A 140 -9.84 6.48 -7.06
CA THR A 140 -9.49 5.96 -5.73
C THR A 140 -9.28 4.44 -5.74
N PHE A 141 -10.11 3.68 -6.45
CA PHE A 141 -9.93 2.24 -6.60
C PHE A 141 -8.58 1.88 -7.23
N HIS A 142 -8.22 2.53 -8.34
CA HIS A 142 -6.93 2.29 -8.99
C HIS A 142 -5.74 2.65 -8.08
N LEU A 143 -5.84 3.74 -7.31
CA LEU A 143 -4.79 4.13 -6.37
C LEU A 143 -4.60 3.12 -5.23
N PHE A 144 -5.68 2.60 -4.65
CA PHE A 144 -5.57 1.58 -3.60
C PHE A 144 -4.94 0.28 -4.10
N ILE A 145 -5.27 -0.14 -5.32
CA ILE A 145 -4.63 -1.30 -5.95
C ILE A 145 -3.14 -1.02 -6.20
N ALA A 146 -2.80 0.16 -6.73
CA ALA A 146 -1.41 0.54 -6.96
C ALA A 146 -0.60 0.55 -5.66
N ALA A 147 -1.18 1.06 -4.56
CA ALA A 147 -0.54 1.04 -3.25
C ALA A 147 -0.31 -0.39 -2.72
N PHE A 148 -1.30 -1.28 -2.86
CA PHE A 148 -1.19 -2.67 -2.45
C PHE A 148 -0.13 -3.43 -3.26
N VAL A 149 -0.12 -3.26 -4.59
CA VAL A 149 0.90 -3.86 -5.47
C VAL A 149 2.29 -3.29 -5.17
N GLY A 150 2.39 -1.98 -4.86
CA GLY A 150 3.62 -1.34 -4.44
C GLY A 150 4.19 -1.95 -3.16
N ALA A 151 3.35 -2.14 -2.12
CA ALA A 151 3.76 -2.79 -0.89
C ALA A 151 4.16 -4.27 -1.08
N ALA A 152 3.51 -4.99 -2.00
CA ALA A 152 3.91 -6.34 -2.36
C ALA A 152 5.29 -6.36 -3.05
N ALA A 153 5.53 -5.43 -3.98
CA ALA A 153 6.80 -5.33 -4.70
C ALA A 153 7.98 -5.00 -3.78
N THR A 154 7.78 -4.09 -2.80
CA THR A 154 8.83 -3.78 -1.81
C THR A 154 9.16 -4.99 -0.93
N LEU A 155 8.15 -5.75 -0.48
CA LEU A 155 8.37 -6.99 0.26
C LEU A 155 9.17 -8.02 -0.54
N VAL A 156 8.82 -8.23 -1.81
CA VAL A 156 9.57 -9.16 -2.68
C VAL A 156 11.01 -8.70 -2.88
N SER A 157 11.21 -7.39 -3.07
CA SER A 157 12.55 -6.79 -3.19
C SER A 157 13.40 -7.03 -1.93
N LEU A 158 12.84 -6.75 -0.75
CA LEU A 158 13.51 -6.96 0.55
C LEU A 158 13.85 -8.44 0.79
N LEU A 159 12.92 -9.36 0.50
CA LEU A 159 13.18 -10.79 0.62
C LEU A 159 14.31 -11.26 -0.31
N THR A 160 14.30 -10.78 -1.55
CA THR A 160 15.34 -11.10 -2.54
C THR A 160 16.71 -10.58 -2.09
N PHE A 161 16.74 -9.36 -1.54
CA PHE A 161 17.95 -8.77 -0.97
C PHE A 161 18.52 -9.61 0.18
N ILE A 162 17.68 -10.05 1.12
CA ILE A 162 18.10 -10.89 2.26
C ILE A 162 18.70 -12.23 1.79
N ILE A 163 18.08 -12.87 0.80
CA ILE A 163 18.57 -14.13 0.23
C ILE A 163 19.94 -13.93 -0.41
N ALA A 164 20.10 -12.88 -1.23
CA ALA A 164 21.36 -12.56 -1.89
C ALA A 164 22.47 -12.21 -0.88
N ALA A 165 22.16 -11.40 0.13
CA ALA A 165 23.11 -11.05 1.20
C ALA A 165 23.56 -12.29 1.99
N THR A 166 22.61 -13.18 2.34
CA THR A 166 22.91 -14.42 3.06
C THR A 166 23.78 -15.36 2.23
N TYR A 167 23.50 -15.47 0.92
CA TYR A 167 24.31 -16.28 0.00
C TYR A 167 25.74 -15.74 -0.10
N ASN A 168 25.90 -14.44 -0.31
CA ASN A 168 27.22 -13.80 -0.39
C ASN A 168 28.01 -13.97 0.91
N PHE A 169 27.37 -13.81 2.07
CA PHE A 169 27.98 -14.06 3.37
C PHE A 169 28.44 -15.51 3.52
N ALA A 170 27.62 -16.48 3.11
CA ALA A 170 27.97 -17.89 3.17
C ALA A 170 29.18 -18.22 2.27
N VAL A 171 29.21 -17.67 1.05
CA VAL A 171 30.32 -17.85 0.10
C VAL A 171 31.62 -17.23 0.65
N LEU A 172 31.58 -16.00 1.15
CA LEU A 172 32.76 -15.35 1.77
C LEU A 172 33.29 -16.14 2.96
N LYS A 173 32.40 -16.68 3.80
CA LYS A 173 32.78 -17.52 4.95
C LYS A 173 33.44 -18.84 4.54
N LEU A 174 33.07 -19.40 3.39
CA LEU A 174 33.71 -20.60 2.84
C LEU A 174 35.07 -20.28 2.24
N MET A 175 35.20 -19.19 1.48
CA MET A 175 36.47 -18.77 0.88
C MET A 175 37.50 -18.34 1.93
N GLY A 176 37.10 -17.61 2.98
CA GLY A 176 37.99 -17.22 4.08
C GLY A 176 38.49 -18.38 4.95
N ARG A 177 37.85 -19.55 4.88
CA ARG A 177 38.35 -20.79 5.52
C ARG A 177 39.34 -21.55 4.63
N GLY A 178 39.37 -21.28 3.33
CA GLY A 178 40.28 -21.91 2.37
C GLY A 178 41.65 -21.24 2.27
N THR A 179 41.79 -19.99 2.72
CA THR A 179 43.04 -19.22 2.70
C THR A 179 43.88 -19.32 3.98
N LYS A 180 43.49 -20.17 4.94
CA LYS A 180 44.38 -20.59 6.05
C LYS A 180 45.17 -21.84 5.64
N PHE A 181 46.17 -21.68 4.79
CA PHE A 181 47.25 -22.63 4.60
C PHE A 181 48.57 -21.88 4.44
#